data_AF-A0A7X5DXG6-F1
#
_entry.id   AF-A0A7X5DXG6-F1
#
_cell.length_a   1.000
_cell.length_b   1.000
_cell.length_c   1.000
_cell.angle_alpha   90.00
_cell.angle_beta   90.00
_cell.angle_gamma   90.00
#
_symmetry.space_group_name_H-M   'P 1'
#
loop_
_entity.id
_entity.type
_entity.pdbx_description
1 polymer ?
#
loop_
_entity_poly.entity_id
_entity_poly.type
_entity_poly.pdbx_seq_one_letter_code
_entity_poly.pdbx_strand_id
1 'polypeptide(L)' 'MPKIIPIRELRDTNAISEMCHSSGEPVFITKNGYGDMVIMSLETFEKNSGMSDFYGDVKFSKGKYSDLNKKEGI' A
#
# COMPACT_ATOMS: atom_id res chain seq x y z
N MET A 1 4.36 -13.96 0.98
CA MET A 1 5.82 -13.78 1.13
C MET A 1 6.16 -12.38 0.67
N PRO A 2 6.81 -11.54 1.50
CA PRO A 2 7.09 -10.15 1.16
C PRO A 2 8.04 -10.05 -0.03
N LYS A 3 7.72 -9.16 -0.99
CA LYS A 3 8.54 -8.94 -2.18
C LYS A 3 9.57 -7.85 -1.90
N ILE A 4 10.80 -8.06 -2.33
CA ILE A 4 11.89 -7.07 -2.25
C ILE A 4 12.35 -6.75 -3.67
N ILE A 5 12.30 -5.49 -4.08
CA ILE A 5 12.66 -5.05 -5.43
C ILE A 5 13.59 -3.83 -5.39
N PRO A 6 14.44 -3.62 -6.40
CA PRO A 6 15.27 -2.42 -6.47
C PRO A 6 14.44 -1.19 -6.87
N ILE A 7 14.86 0.00 -6.41
CA ILE A 7 14.15 1.28 -6.64
C ILE A 7 13.94 1.60 -8.13
N ARG A 8 14.73 1.02 -9.03
CA ARG A 8 14.57 1.19 -10.48
C ARG A 8 13.26 0.61 -11.02
N GLU A 9 12.66 -0.37 -10.33
CA GLU A 9 11.39 -0.97 -10.73
C GLU A 9 10.22 -0.01 -10.52
N LEU A 10 10.39 1.04 -9.70
CA LEU A 10 9.37 2.08 -9.50
C LEU A 10 9.07 2.91 -10.76
N ARG A 11 9.83 2.72 -11.84
CA ARG A 11 9.58 3.36 -13.14
C ARG A 11 8.27 2.89 -13.78
N ASP A 12 7.86 1.65 -13.54
CA ASP A 12 6.58 1.13 -13.99
C ASP A 12 5.56 1.22 -12.86
N THR A 13 4.93 2.38 -12.73
CA THR A 13 3.96 2.64 -11.67
C THR A 13 2.71 1.77 -11.76
N ASN A 14 2.35 1.30 -12.97
CA ASN A 14 1.22 0.39 -13.15
C ASN A 14 1.54 -0.99 -12.59
N ALA A 15 2.69 -1.55 -12.93
CA ALA A 15 3.14 -2.83 -12.40
C ALA A 15 3.30 -2.79 -10.86
N ILE A 16 3.81 -1.69 -10.31
CA ILE A 16 3.90 -1.51 -8.86
C ILE A 16 2.52 -1.43 -8.21
N SER A 17 1.59 -0.66 -8.80
CA SER A 17 0.22 -0.58 -8.32
C SER A 17 -0.43 -1.97 -8.29
N GLU A 18 -0.34 -2.73 -9.38
CA GLU A 18 -0.88 -4.09 -9.46
C GLU A 18 -0.22 -5.02 -8.43
N MET A 19 1.10 -4.92 -8.24
CA MET A 19 1.82 -5.72 -7.24
C MET A 19 1.36 -5.42 -5.81
N CYS A 20 1.09 -4.15 -5.50
CA CYS A 20 0.61 -3.71 -4.18
C CYS A 20 -0.84 -4.16 -3.91
N HIS A 21 -1.68 -4.27 -4.94
CA HIS A 21 -3.07 -4.73 -4.79
C HIS A 21 -3.19 -6.26 -4.78
N SER A 22 -2.42 -6.96 -5.63
CA SER A 22 -2.51 -8.42 -5.78
C SER A 22 -1.89 -9.21 -4.63
N SER A 23 -0.88 -8.63 -3.95
CA SER A 23 -0.14 -9.36 -2.92
C SER A 23 -0.80 -9.35 -1.55
N GLY A 24 -1.64 -8.35 -1.24
CA GLY A 24 -2.16 -8.14 0.12
C GLY A 24 -1.07 -7.93 1.17
N GLU A 25 0.15 -7.62 0.74
CA GLU A 25 1.37 -7.62 1.53
C GLU A 25 2.23 -6.41 1.13
N PRO A 26 3.08 -5.88 2.03
CA PRO A 26 4.01 -4.82 1.69
C PRO A 26 5.09 -5.27 0.69
N VAL A 27 5.45 -4.34 -0.20
CA VAL A 27 6.60 -4.44 -1.11
C VAL A 27 7.73 -3.58 -0.57
N PHE A 28 8.88 -4.20 -0.33
CA PHE A 28 10.08 -3.55 0.18
C PHE A 28 10.97 -3.10 -0.99
N ILE A 29 11.45 -1.86 -0.92
CA ILE A 29 12.28 -1.25 -1.94
C ILE A 29 13.71 -1.15 -1.43
N THR A 30 14.67 -1.51 -2.28
CA THR A 30 16.10 -1.35 -2.02
C THR A 30 16.75 -0.32 -2.93
N LYS A 31 17.72 0.42 -2.41
CA LYS A 31 18.57 1.35 -3.15
C LYS A 31 20.02 1.10 -2.80
N ASN A 32 20.85 0.83 -3.81
CA ASN A 32 22.27 0.48 -3.62
C ASN A 32 22.50 -0.70 -2.66
N GLY A 33 21.58 -1.67 -2.62
CA GLY A 33 21.65 -2.84 -1.74
C GLY A 33 21.11 -2.64 -0.31
N TYR A 34 20.67 -1.42 0.04
CA TYR A 34 20.09 -1.11 1.34
C TYR A 34 18.58 -0.96 1.25
N GLY A 35 17.85 -1.30 2.32
CA GLY A 35 16.42 -0.99 2.44
C GLY A 35 16.22 0.53 2.40
N ASP A 36 15.24 0.97 1.62
CA ASP A 36 15.00 2.39 1.33
C ASP A 36 13.56 2.81 1.68
N MET A 37 12.57 2.03 1.22
CA MET A 37 11.14 2.35 1.38
C MET A 37 10.28 1.08 1.43
N VAL A 38 9.07 1.19 1.95
CA VAL A 38 8.01 0.17 1.85
C VAL A 38 6.80 0.79 1.14
N ILE A 39 6.22 0.08 0.17
CA ILE A 39 5.01 0.48 -0.54
C ILE A 39 3.96 -0.63 -0.39
N MET A 40 2.69 -0.26 -0.20
CA MET A 40 1.56 -1.20 -0.18
C MET A 40 0.28 -0.50 -0.64
N SER A 41 -0.76 -1.26 -0.97
CA SER A 41 -2.07 -0.66 -1.28
C SER A 41 -2.68 -0.04 -0.02
N LEU A 42 -3.59 0.93 -0.20
CA LEU A 42 -4.34 1.49 0.93
C LEU A 42 -5.13 0.41 1.68
N GLU A 43 -5.68 -0.56 0.96
CA GLU A 43 -6.37 -1.70 1.57
C GLU A 43 -5.45 -2.53 2.48
N THR A 44 -4.26 -2.87 1.98
CA THR A 44 -3.26 -3.63 2.75
C THR A 44 -2.78 -2.82 3.95
N PHE A 45 -2.58 -1.52 3.75
CA PHE A 45 -2.23 -0.60 4.82
C PHE A 45 -3.32 -0.60 5.91
N GLU A 46 -4.60 -0.42 5.55
CA GLU A 46 -5.75 -0.45 6.47
C GLU A 46 -5.87 -1.77 7.23
N LYS A 47 -5.68 -2.91 6.56
CA LYS A 47 -5.78 -4.24 7.16
C LYS A 47 -4.62 -4.56 8.11
N ASN A 48 -3.40 -4.14 7.76
CA ASN A 48 -2.20 -4.42 8.55
C ASN A 48 -2.02 -3.41 9.70
N SER A 49 -2.59 -2.21 9.57
CA SER A 49 -2.58 -1.20 10.63
C SER A 49 -3.59 -1.56 11.71
N GLY A 50 -3.16 -2.30 12.73
CA GLY A 50 -3.79 -2.27 14.06
C GLY A 50 -3.63 -0.93 14.79
N MET A 51 -3.60 0.22 14.09
CA MET A 51 -3.22 1.52 14.65
C MET A 51 -4.24 2.61 14.33
N SER A 52 -5.04 2.90 15.35
CA SER A 52 -5.98 4.03 15.47
C SER A 52 -5.30 5.42 15.31
N ASP A 53 -3.97 5.49 15.34
CA ASP A 53 -3.25 6.75 15.53
C ASP A 53 -2.76 7.42 14.22
N PHE A 54 -2.50 6.64 13.16
CA PHE A 54 -2.01 7.22 11.89
C PHE A 54 -3.13 7.91 11.07
N TYR A 55 -4.38 7.46 11.25
CA TYR A 55 -5.55 7.99 10.54
C TYR A 55 -6.18 9.23 11.19
N GLY A 56 -5.74 9.63 12.39
CA GLY A 56 -6.30 10.81 13.08
C GLY A 56 -6.06 12.11 12.30
N ASP A 57 -4.89 12.22 11.67
CA ASP A 57 -4.43 13.47 11.04
C ASP A 57 -4.50 13.45 9.51
N VAL A 58 -4.59 12.27 8.88
CA VAL A 58 -4.65 12.16 7.42
C VAL A 58 -6.10 12.25 6.92
N LYS A 59 -6.49 13.43 6.45
CA LYS A 59 -7.80 13.66 5.81
C LYS A 59 -7.74 13.29 4.32
N PHE A 60 -8.27 12.12 3.96
CA PHE A 60 -8.48 11.75 2.56
C PHE A 60 -9.70 12.48 1.99
N SER A 61 -9.59 13.09 0.80
CA SER A 61 -10.71 13.82 0.18
C SER A 61 -11.89 12.92 -0.20
N LYS A 62 -11.63 11.61 -0.40
CA LYS A 62 -12.62 10.60 -0.81
C LYS A 62 -13.08 9.65 0.32
N GLY A 63 -12.75 9.94 1.59
CA GLY A 63 -13.00 9.02 2.71
C GLY A 63 -11.95 7.91 2.82
N LYS A 64 -12.11 6.99 3.77
CA LYS A 64 -11.19 5.85 3.95
C LYS A 64 -11.45 4.80 2.87
N TYR A 65 -10.45 3.96 2.54
CA TYR A 65 -10.63 2.92 1.53
C TYR A 65 -11.72 1.91 1.96
N SER A 66 -11.82 1.62 3.26
CA SER A 66 -12.90 0.86 3.89
C SER A 66 -14.32 1.37 3.57
N ASP A 67 -14.47 2.65 3.25
CA ASP A 67 -15.77 3.26 2.97
C ASP A 67 -16.23 3.00 1.52
N LEU A 68 -15.29 2.69 0.61
CA LEU A 68 -15.58 2.41 -0.80
C LEU A 68 -16.21 1.03 -0.99
N ASN A 69 -15.78 0.03 -0.21
CA ASN A 69 -16.27 -1.36 -0.31
C ASN A 69 -17.69 -1.57 0.26
N LYS A 70 -18.27 -0.59 0.97
CA LYS A 70 -19.64 -0.70 1.53
C LYS A 70 -20.76 -0.34 0.53
N LYS A 71 -20.42 0.15 -0.66
CA LYS A 71 -21.42 0.57 -1.67
C LYS A 71 -21.87 -0.53 -2.63
N GLU A 72 -21.28 -1.72 -2.56
CA GLU A 72 -21.62 -2.84 -3.47
C GLU A 72 -22.55 -3.90 -2.85
N GLY A 73 -23.10 -3.65 -1.66
CA GLY A 73 -24.14 -4.49 -1.06
C GLY A 73 -25.53 -3.90 -1.26
N ILE A 74 -26.17 -4.21 -2.40
CA ILE A 74 -27.64 -4.26 -2.53
C ILE A 74 -28.05 -5.72 -2.37
#